data_AF-A0A0F9UDN7-F1
#
_entry.id   AF-A0A0F9UDN7-F1
#
_cell.length_a   1.000
_cell.length_b   1.000
_cell.length_c   1.000
_cell.angle_alpha   90.00
_cell.angle_beta   90.00
_cell.angle_gamma   90.00
#
_symmetry.space_group_name_H-M   'P 1'
#
loop_
_entity.id
_entity.type
_entity.pdbx_description
1 polymer ?
#
loop_
_entity_poly.entity_id
_entity_poly.type
_entity_poly.pdbx_seq_one_letter_code
_entity_poly.pdbx_strand_id
1 'polypeptide(L)'
;MKVVVVDIHGTPREIDGNAKVDFDILARWSGNRYLVLASVEGDLFDPLDTKAGINKLDRERGGKVWELRTCSQECYEQYTVFLRSKNRTPYLVAQRRFRNDFR
;
A
#
# COMPACT_ATOMS: atom_id res chain seq x y z
N MET A 1 -9.90 16.88 1.80
CA MET A 1 -9.03 15.76 1.34
C MET A 1 -9.22 14.64 2.34
N LYS A 2 -9.74 13.48 1.93
CA LYS A 2 -9.92 12.34 2.84
C LYS A 2 -8.54 11.76 3.17
N VAL A 3 -8.27 11.55 4.44
CA VAL A 3 -6.97 11.10 4.94
C VAL A 3 -7.04 9.63 5.31
N VAL A 4 -6.00 8.89 4.94
CA VAL A 4 -5.83 7.48 5.22
C VAL A 4 -4.78 7.31 6.30
N VAL A 5 -5.13 6.69 7.43
CA VAL A 5 -4.14 6.20 8.39
C VAL A 5 -4.13 4.69 8.32
N VAL A 6 -2.96 4.11 8.13
CA VAL A 6 -2.80 2.66 8.19
C VAL A 6 -2.31 2.31 9.58
N ASP A 7 -2.95 1.36 10.27
CA ASP A 7 -2.50 0.93 11.59
C ASP A 7 -1.36 -0.10 11.51
N ILE A 8 -0.77 -0.45 12.65
CA ILE A 8 0.39 -1.37 12.74
C ILE A 8 0.14 -2.77 12.14
N HIS A 9 -1.12 -3.10 11.85
CA HIS A 9 -1.54 -4.35 11.21
C HIS A 9 -1.73 -4.20 9.69
N GLY A 10 -1.46 -3.03 9.13
CA GLY A 10 -1.70 -2.73 7.72
C GLY A 10 -3.15 -2.35 7.41
N THR A 11 -3.99 -2.10 8.42
CA THR A 11 -5.41 -1.76 8.17
C THR A 11 -5.57 -0.27 7.95
N PRO A 12 -5.99 0.18 6.76
CA PRO A 12 -6.25 1.59 6.52
C PRO A 12 -7.58 2.01 7.16
N ARG A 13 -7.62 3.20 7.77
CA ARG A 13 -8.78 3.83 8.42
C ARG A 13 -8.92 5.24 7.88
N GLU A 14 -10.14 5.61 7.49
CA GLU A 14 -10.49 7.02 7.26
C GLU A 14 -10.57 7.71 8.63
N ILE A 15 -9.87 8.82 8.80
CA ILE A 15 -10.03 9.68 9.97
C ILE A 15 -10.30 11.13 9.59
N ASP A 16 -11.10 11.80 10.42
CA ASP A 16 -11.40 13.21 10.28
C ASP A 16 -10.19 14.05 10.71
N GLY A 17 -9.63 14.80 9.77
CA GLY A 17 -8.57 15.78 10.01
C GLY A 17 -7.14 15.25 9.90
N ASN A 18 -6.27 16.10 9.33
CA ASN A 18 -4.80 16.24 9.35
C ASN A 18 -3.83 15.09 9.69
N ALA A 19 -4.24 13.83 9.79
CA ALA A 19 -3.27 12.75 9.90
C ALA A 19 -2.49 12.59 8.61
N LYS A 20 -1.23 12.22 8.75
CA LYS A 20 -0.38 11.92 7.62
C LYS A 20 -0.40 10.41 7.44
N VAL A 21 -0.51 9.98 6.19
CA VAL A 21 -0.27 8.59 5.81
C VAL A 21 1.10 8.20 6.36
N ASP A 22 1.16 7.21 7.25
CA ASP A 22 2.42 6.75 7.80
C ASP A 22 3.16 5.91 6.74
N PHE A 23 4.32 6.43 6.33
CA PHE A 23 5.16 5.79 5.33
C PHE A 23 5.66 4.42 5.79
N ASP A 24 5.96 4.26 7.08
CA ASP A 24 6.54 3.04 7.63
C ASP A 24 5.56 1.86 7.57
N ILE A 25 4.26 2.15 7.45
CA ILE A 25 3.20 1.15 7.39
C ILE A 25 2.86 0.79 5.94
N LEU A 26 3.11 1.70 4.99
CA LEU A 26 2.98 1.39 3.56
C LEU A 26 4.15 0.57 3.02
N ALA A 27 5.36 0.84 3.52
CA ALA A 27 6.56 0.12 3.12
C ALA A 27 7.47 -0.05 4.33
N ARG A 28 7.76 -1.30 4.70
CA ARG A 28 8.59 -1.64 5.87
C ARG A 28 9.75 -2.54 5.49
N TRP A 29 10.91 -2.28 6.04
CA TRP A 29 12.01 -3.24 6.08
C TRP A 29 12.05 -3.92 7.44
N SER A 30 11.97 -5.25 7.47
CA SER A 30 11.95 -6.04 8.72
C SER A 30 12.75 -7.32 8.58
N GLY A 31 13.85 -7.46 9.32
CA GLY A 31 14.64 -8.70 9.39
C GLY A 31 15.05 -9.27 8.04
N ASN A 32 15.53 -8.41 7.12
CA ASN A 32 15.87 -8.72 5.72
C ASN A 32 14.70 -8.98 4.76
N ARG A 33 13.47 -8.73 5.17
CA ARG A 33 12.29 -8.81 4.30
C ARG A 33 11.84 -7.40 3.92
N TYR A 34 11.61 -7.20 2.63
CA TYR A 34 10.98 -5.99 2.10
C TYR A 34 9.48 -6.21 2.07
N LEU A 35 8.73 -5.38 2.80
CA LEU A 35 7.29 -5.48 2.93
C LEU A 35 6.62 -4.25 2.34
N VAL A 36 5.55 -4.46 1.58
CA VAL A 36 4.70 -3.39 1.01
C VAL A 36 3.24 -3.69 1.29
N LEU A 37 2.43 -2.64 1.44
CA LEU A 37 1.00 -2.77 1.64
C LEU A 37 0.31 -3.15 0.33
N ALA A 38 -0.32 -4.32 0.30
CA ALA A 38 -0.91 -4.90 -0.90
C ALA A 38 -2.18 -5.70 -0.62
N SER A 39 -3.03 -5.85 -1.63
CA SER A 39 -4.23 -6.69 -1.55
C SER A 39 -3.89 -8.16 -1.75
N VAL A 40 -4.81 -9.04 -1.32
CA VAL A 40 -4.74 -10.48 -1.62
C VAL A 40 -4.72 -10.76 -3.12
N GLU A 41 -5.32 -9.89 -3.92
CA GLU A 41 -5.43 -9.99 -5.37
C GLU A 41 -4.15 -9.54 -6.12
N GLY A 42 -3.14 -9.08 -5.39
CA GLY A 42 -1.85 -8.67 -5.98
C GLY A 42 -1.80 -7.22 -6.43
N ASP A 43 -2.63 -6.34 -5.86
CA ASP A 43 -2.56 -4.90 -6.09
C ASP A 43 -1.77 -4.22 -4.98
N LEU A 44 -0.91 -3.27 -5.32
CA LEU A 44 -0.27 -2.40 -4.34
C LEU A 44 -1.25 -1.33 -3.89
N PHE A 45 -1.18 -0.94 -2.62
CA PHE A 45 -2.00 0.15 -2.12
C PHE A 45 -1.60 1.47 -2.80
N ASP A 46 -2.56 2.22 -3.29
CA ASP A 46 -2.34 3.53 -3.89
C ASP A 46 -2.95 4.63 -3.03
N PRO A 47 -2.16 5.37 -2.23
CA PRO A 47 -2.68 6.44 -1.38
C PRO A 47 -3.19 7.66 -2.17
N LEU A 48 -2.96 7.73 -3.48
CA LEU A 48 -3.42 8.83 -4.35
C LEU A 48 -4.69 8.48 -5.13
N ASP A 49 -5.08 7.21 -5.19
CA ASP A 49 -6.31 6.80 -5.84
C ASP A 49 -7.51 7.04 -4.90
N THR A 50 -8.30 8.05 -5.21
CA THR A 50 -9.52 8.39 -4.44
C THR A 50 -10.62 7.34 -4.59
N LYS A 51 -10.50 6.42 -5.56
CA LYS A 51 -11.36 5.23 -5.71
C LYS A 51 -10.81 3.98 -5.03
N ALA A 52 -9.55 3.99 -4.60
CA ALA A 52 -9.04 3.02 -3.64
C ALA A 52 -9.66 3.33 -2.28
N GLY A 53 -10.98 3.09 -2.18
CA GLY A 53 -11.72 3.18 -0.95
C GLY A 53 -11.06 2.28 0.07
N ILE A 54 -10.56 2.91 1.11
CA ILE A 54 -9.99 2.29 2.33
C ILE A 54 -11.07 1.56 3.13
N ASN A 55 -12.32 1.90 2.85
CA ASN A 55 -13.48 1.21 3.36
C ASN A 55 -13.57 -0.16 2.66
N LYS A 56 -13.60 -1.30 3.34
CA LYS A 56 -13.82 -1.58 4.75
C LYS A 56 -13.52 -3.07 4.91
N LEU A 57 -13.35 -3.51 6.15
CA LEU A 57 -13.34 -4.89 6.65
C LEU A 57 -14.63 -5.68 6.32
N ASP A 58 -15.17 -5.52 5.12
CA ASP A 58 -16.55 -5.83 4.79
C ASP A 58 -16.55 -6.66 3.51
N ARG A 59 -16.46 -7.98 3.70
CA ARG A 59 -16.73 -8.98 2.64
C ARG A 59 -18.06 -8.71 1.93
N GLU A 60 -18.97 -7.91 2.51
CA GLU A 60 -20.30 -7.60 1.99
C GLU A 60 -20.34 -6.35 1.08
N ARG A 61 -19.31 -5.48 1.07
CA ARG A 61 -19.35 -4.20 0.32
C ARG A 61 -18.32 -4.06 -0.82
N GLY A 62 -17.58 -5.12 -1.14
CA GLY A 62 -16.66 -5.13 -2.30
C GLY A 62 -15.37 -4.32 -2.12
N GLY A 63 -14.93 -4.07 -0.88
CA GLY A 63 -13.64 -3.44 -0.59
C GLY A 63 -12.46 -4.40 -0.68
N LYS A 64 -11.25 -3.90 -0.95
CA LYS A 64 -10.00 -4.68 -0.90
C LYS A 64 -9.45 -4.73 0.51
N VAL A 65 -9.09 -5.92 0.99
CA VAL A 65 -8.33 -6.09 2.23
C VAL A 65 -6.85 -5.88 1.93
N TRP A 66 -6.21 -4.99 2.68
CA TRP A 66 -4.79 -4.61 2.50
C TRP A 66 -3.96 -5.16 3.66
N GLU A 67 -2.82 -5.77 3.34
CA GLU A 67 -1.92 -6.40 4.31
C GLU A 67 -0.46 -6.14 3.91
N LEU A 68 0.46 -6.15 4.88
CA LEU A 68 1.89 -6.13 4.60
C LEU A 68 2.30 -7.45 3.96
N ARG A 69 2.81 -7.40 2.73
CA ARG A 69 3.24 -8.57 1.98
C ARG A 69 4.69 -8.44 1.55
N THR A 70 5.39 -9.57 1.53
CA THR A 70 6.79 -9.64 1.08
C THR A 70 6.85 -9.34 -0.42
N CYS A 71 7.86 -8.57 -0.82
CA CYS A 71 8.19 -8.31 -2.22
C CYS A 71 9.71 -8.33 -2.43
N SER A 72 10.13 -8.29 -3.70
CA SER A 72 11.54 -8.08 -4.04
C SER A 72 12.05 -6.71 -3.60
N GLN A 73 13.37 -6.58 -3.47
CA GLN A 73 14.04 -5.31 -3.22
C GLN A 73 13.67 -4.25 -4.27
N GLU A 74 13.65 -4.62 -5.55
CA GLU A 74 13.32 -3.71 -6.65
C GLU A 74 11.87 -3.21 -6.54
N CYS A 75 10.92 -4.09 -6.19
CA CYS A 75 9.54 -3.69 -5.94
C CYS A 75 9.46 -2.66 -4.80
N TYR A 76 10.15 -2.92 -3.69
CA TYR A 76 10.16 -2.04 -2.53
C TYR A 76 10.78 -0.67 -2.82
N GLU A 77 11.92 -0.63 -3.52
CA GLU A 77 12.59 0.61 -3.90
C GLU A 77 11.70 1.48 -4.80
N GLN A 78 11.09 0.88 -5.83
CA GLN A 78 10.18 1.60 -6.73
C GLN A 78 8.94 2.11 -5.98
N TYR A 79 8.38 1.31 -5.08
CA TYR A 79 7.21 1.70 -4.31
C TYR A 79 7.55 2.82 -3.32
N THR A 80 8.68 2.75 -2.61
CA THR A 80 9.10 3.82 -1.68
C THR A 80 9.44 5.13 -2.41
N VAL A 81 10.03 5.07 -3.60
CA VAL A 81 10.22 6.25 -4.48
C VAL A 81 8.88 6.88 -4.87
N PHE A 82 7.90 6.05 -5.26
CA PHE A 82 6.54 6.53 -5.50
C PHE A 82 5.95 7.20 -4.25
N LEU A 83 6.05 6.56 -3.08
CA LEU A 83 5.43 7.12 -1.88
C LEU A 83 6.00 8.51 -1.54
N ARG A 84 7.32 8.71 -1.73
CA ARG A 84 8.04 9.95 -1.40
C ARG A 84 7.82 11.06 -2.42
N SER A 85 7.78 10.73 -3.71
CA SER A 85 7.66 11.70 -4.81
C SER A 85 6.24 11.86 -5.35
N LYS A 86 5.36 10.90 -5.04
CA LYS A 86 4.02 10.74 -5.62
C LYS A 86 4.02 10.61 -7.16
N ASN A 87 5.17 10.33 -7.78
CA ASN A 87 5.30 10.09 -9.22
C ASN A 87 4.71 8.72 -9.61
N ARG A 88 3.80 8.69 -10.58
CA ARG A 88 3.11 7.47 -11.04
C ARG A 88 4.00 6.45 -11.73
N THR A 89 5.11 6.87 -12.36
CA THR A 89 5.99 5.94 -13.08
C THR A 89 6.58 4.86 -12.16
N PRO A 90 7.24 5.21 -11.02
CA PRO A 90 7.70 4.21 -10.06
C PRO A 90 6.59 3.29 -9.53
N TYR A 91 5.37 3.80 -9.33
CA TYR A 91 4.23 2.98 -8.89
C TYR A 91 3.89 1.88 -9.89
N LEU A 92 3.81 2.21 -11.19
CA LEU A 92 3.51 1.25 -12.24
C LEU A 92 4.59 0.17 -12.36
N VAL A 93 5.87 0.55 -12.18
CA VAL A 93 7.00 -0.38 -12.14
C VAL A 93 6.88 -1.31 -10.93
N ALA A 94 6.69 -0.75 -9.73
CA ALA A 94 6.52 -1.51 -8.50
C ALA A 94 5.36 -2.51 -8.61
N GLN A 95 4.20 -2.07 -9.12
CA GLN A 95 3.02 -2.91 -9.28
C GLN A 95 3.27 -4.10 -10.21
N ARG A 96 4.02 -3.88 -11.31
CA ARG A 96 4.40 -4.95 -12.23
C ARG A 96 5.34 -5.95 -11.57
N ARG A 97 6.36 -5.46 -10.84
CA ARG A 97 7.31 -6.32 -10.11
C ARG A 97 6.60 -7.14 -9.04
N PHE A 98 5.77 -6.50 -8.22
CA PHE A 98 5.01 -7.16 -7.17
C PHE A 98 4.19 -8.35 -7.69
N ARG A 99 3.43 -8.15 -8.78
CA ARG A 99 2.62 -9.22 -9.38
C ARG A 99 3.45 -10.36 -9.96
N ASN A 100 4.68 -10.09 -10.40
CA ASN A 100 5.59 -11.14 -10.85
C ASN A 100 6.19 -11.91 -9.68
N ASP A 101 6.48 -11.24 -8.56
CA ASP A 101 7.01 -11.86 -7.34
C ASP A 101 5.95 -12.73 -6.63
N PHE A 102 4.67 -12.45 -6.87
CA PHE A 102 3.52 -13.12 -6.24
C PHE A 102 3.05 -14.40 -6.95
N ARG A 103 3.55 -14.66 -8.16
CA ARG A 103 3.25 -15.86 -8.96
C ARG A 103 4.27 -16.96 -8.67
#